data_AF-A0A3G2TBT5-F1
#
_entry.id   AF-A0A3G2TBT5-F1
#
_cell.length_a   1.000
_cell.length_b   1.000
_cell.length_c   1.000
_cell.angle_alpha   90.00
_cell.angle_beta   90.00
_cell.angle_gamma   90.00
#
_symmetry.space_group_name_H-M   'P 1'
#
loop_
_entity.id
_entity.type
_entity.pdbx_description
1 polymer ?
#
loop_
_entity_poly.entity_id
_entity_poly.type
_entity_poly.pdbx_seq_one_letter_code
_entity_poly.pdbx_strand_id
1 'polypeptide(L)' 'MKNIQIKASQFFNLLKMKDTSMWEVFAQMIDGEEKEIIFLDDDEKLLFNYILPSTIERLNEDRQQFAKEYADKLSQLN' A
#
# COMPACT_ATOMS: atom_id res chain seq x y z
N MET A 1 14.48 0.77 -10.63
CA MET A 1 13.50 1.15 -9.58
C MET A 1 12.67 2.32 -10.10
N LYS A 2 11.34 2.15 -10.08
CA LYS A 2 10.38 3.20 -10.43
C LYS A 2 9.76 3.75 -9.15
N ASN A 3 9.68 5.07 -9.04
CA ASN A 3 9.07 5.73 -7.89
C ASN A 3 7.69 6.24 -8.28
N ILE A 4 6.68 5.89 -7.48
CA ILE A 4 5.28 6.25 -7.70
C ILE A 4 4.84 7.05 -6.49
N GLN A 5 4.46 8.30 -6.70
CA GLN A 5 3.89 9.13 -5.65
C GLN A 5 2.37 9.07 -5.73
N ILE A 6 1.72 8.79 -4.60
CA ILE A 6 0.27 8.65 -4.51
C ILE A 6 -0.23 9.49 -3.35
N LYS A 7 -1.23 10.35 -3.61
CA LYS A 7 -1.95 11.02 -2.52
C LYS A 7 -2.78 9.99 -1.76
N ALA A 8 -2.52 9.81 -0.46
CA ALA A 8 -3.20 8.83 0.38
C ALA A 8 -4.72 9.02 0.33
N SER A 9 -5.20 10.26 0.43
CA SER A 9 -6.63 10.60 0.33
C SER A 9 -7.26 10.13 -1.00
N GLN A 10 -6.55 10.33 -2.12
CA GLN A 10 -7.02 9.88 -3.44
C GLN A 10 -7.03 8.36 -3.53
N PHE A 11 -6.00 7.70 -2.99
CA PHE A 11 -5.90 6.25 -2.98
C PHE A 11 -7.02 5.60 -2.17
N PHE A 12 -7.28 6.07 -0.95
CA PHE A 12 -8.37 5.56 -0.12
C PHE A 12 -9.73 5.76 -0.78
N ASN A 13 -9.96 6.91 -1.44
CA ASN A 13 -11.18 7.12 -2.22
C ASN A 13 -11.30 6.13 -3.38
N LEU A 14 -10.20 5.86 -4.10
CA LEU A 14 -10.17 4.87 -5.17
C LEU A 14 -10.51 3.46 -4.68
N LEU A 15 -9.98 3.05 -3.51
CA LEU A 15 -10.32 1.77 -2.88
C LEU A 15 -11.82 1.67 -2.58
N LYS A 16 -12.40 2.72 -1.99
CA LYS A 16 -13.84 2.79 -1.70
C LYS A 16 -14.69 2.76 -2.97
N MET A 17 -14.27 3.47 -4.03
CA MET A 17 -15.01 3.50 -5.29
C MET A 17 -14.97 2.18 -6.04
N LYS A 18 -13.84 1.45 -5.96
CA LYS A 18 -13.66 0.16 -6.63
C LYS A 18 -14.09 -1.04 -5.80
N ASP A 19 -14.53 -0.81 -4.56
CA ASP A 19 -14.85 -1.88 -3.58
C ASP A 19 -13.74 -2.93 -3.51
N THR A 20 -12.48 -2.46 -3.47
CA THR A 20 -11.29 -3.31 -3.56
C THR A 20 -10.30 -2.99 -2.45
N SER A 21 -9.45 -3.97 -2.12
CA SER A 21 -8.42 -3.82 -1.09
C SER A 21 -7.15 -3.17 -1.65
N MET A 22 -6.41 -2.47 -0.79
CA MET A 22 -5.07 -1.93 -1.09
C MET A 22 -4.16 -3.00 -1.75
N TRP A 23 -4.17 -4.21 -1.20
CA TRP A 23 -3.39 -5.34 -1.70
C TRP A 23 -3.77 -5.81 -3.10
N GLU A 24 -5.05 -5.71 -3.47
CA GLU A 24 -5.49 -6.06 -4.83
C GLU A 24 -4.99 -5.03 -5.84
N VAL A 25 -5.02 -3.74 -5.48
CA VAL A 25 -4.43 -2.68 -6.32
C VAL A 25 -2.93 -2.89 -6.46
N PHE A 26 -2.24 -3.23 -5.36
CA PHE A 26 -0.81 -3.53 -5.39
C PHE A 26 -0.49 -4.74 -6.27
N ALA A 27 -1.29 -5.81 -6.17
CA ALA A 27 -1.14 -7.00 -7.01
C ALA A 27 -1.28 -6.65 -8.51
N GLN A 28 -2.21 -5.76 -8.86
CA GLN A 28 -2.37 -5.27 -10.23
C GLN A 28 -1.21 -4.38 -10.71
N MET A 29 -0.46 -3.79 -9.78
CA MET A 29 0.71 -2.97 -10.10
C MET A 29 1.99 -3.80 -10.24
N ILE A 30 1.98 -5.09 -9.89
CA ILE A 30 3.14 -5.97 -10.04
C ILE A 30 3.35 -6.29 -11.52
N ASP A 31 4.54 -5.97 -12.00
CA ASP A 31 4.93 -6.12 -13.42
C ASP A 31 6.30 -6.83 -13.56
N GLY A 32 6.78 -7.48 -12.50
CA GLY A 32 8.13 -8.07 -12.45
C GLY A 32 9.25 -7.09 -12.07
N GLU A 33 8.95 -5.81 -11.90
CA GLU A 33 9.89 -4.79 -11.39
C GLU A 33 9.48 -4.28 -10.00
N GLU A 34 10.47 -4.06 -9.14
CA GLU A 34 10.31 -3.38 -7.86
C GLU A 34 9.97 -1.89 -8.06
N LYS A 35 8.94 -1.45 -7.35
CA LYS A 35 8.46 -0.07 -7.39
C LYS A 35 8.38 0.49 -5.99
N GLU A 36 8.80 1.73 -5.80
CA GLU A 36 8.62 2.42 -4.53
C GLU A 36 7.34 3.26 -4.59
N ILE A 37 6.36 2.94 -3.76
CA ILE A 37 5.12 3.68 -3.61
C ILE A 37 5.25 4.64 -2.44
N ILE A 38 5.27 5.94 -2.73
CA ILE A 38 5.38 7.00 -1.75
C ILE A 38 3.99 7.57 -1.52
N PHE A 39 3.43 7.34 -0.34
CA PHE A 39 2.17 7.92 0.08
C PHE A 39 2.41 9.33 0.63
N LEU A 40 1.79 10.30 -0.04
CA LEU A 40 1.81 11.70 0.33
C LEU A 40 0.44 12.11 0.90
N ASP A 41 0.43 13.08 1.80
CA ASP A 41 -0.79 13.77 2.22
C ASP A 41 -1.27 14.76 1.13
N ASP A 42 -2.40 15.45 1.37
CA ASP A 42 -2.92 16.44 0.42
C ASP A 42 -1.95 17.61 0.23
N ASP A 43 -1.19 17.94 1.28
CA ASP A 43 -0.13 18.97 1.34
C ASP A 43 1.24 18.48 0.79
N GLU A 44 1.26 17.37 0.03
CA GLU A 44 2.47 16.76 -0.54
C GLU A 44 3.52 16.31 0.50
N LYS A 45 3.14 16.22 1.78
CA LYS A 45 3.99 15.71 2.85
C LYS A 45 4.07 14.20 2.81
N LEU A 46 5.28 13.65 2.92
CA LEU A 46 5.51 12.21 2.99
C LEU A 46 4.88 11.63 4.26
N LEU A 47 3.90 10.75 4.08
CA LEU A 47 3.27 10.01 5.17
C LEU A 47 4.03 8.71 5.43
N PHE A 48 4.21 7.91 4.38
CA PHE A 48 4.98 6.67 4.43
C PHE A 48 5.35 6.21 3.01
N ASN A 49 6.39 5.39 2.90
CA ASN A 49 6.78 4.72 1.66
C ASN A 49 6.62 3.20 1.81
N TYR A 50 6.17 2.56 0.75
CA TYR A 50 6.00 1.12 0.64
C TYR A 50 6.74 0.62 -0.60
N ILE A 51 7.59 -0.40 -0.43
CA ILE A 51 8.28 -1.02 -1.56
C ILE A 51 7.37 -2.13 -2.09
N LEU A 52 6.77 -1.89 -3.24
CA LEU A 52 6.01 -2.88 -3.96
C LEU A 52 6.99 -3.93 -4.52
N PRO A 53 6.88 -5.20 -4.10
CA PRO A 53 7.75 -6.24 -4.60
C PRO A 53 7.47 -6.54 -6.08
N SER A 54 8.46 -7.16 -6.72
CA SER A 54 8.35 -7.61 -8.11
C SER A 54 7.47 -8.85 -8.31
N THR A 55 7.08 -9.55 -7.23
CA THR A 55 6.28 -10.78 -7.29
C THR A 55 5.11 -10.79 -6.31
N ILE A 56 4.03 -11.45 -6.73
CA ILE A 56 2.78 -11.62 -5.95
C ILE A 56 3.00 -12.46 -4.69
N GLU A 57 3.93 -13.41 -4.72
CA GLU A 57 4.28 -14.22 -3.54
C GLU A 57 4.79 -13.34 -2.41
N ARG A 58 5.74 -12.45 -2.72
CA ARG A 58 6.31 -11.54 -1.72
C ARG A 58 5.27 -10.55 -1.20
N LEU A 59 4.40 -10.04 -2.07
CA LEU A 59 3.27 -9.19 -1.68
C LEU A 59 2.34 -9.89 -0.68
N ASN A 60 2.08 -11.19 -0.87
CA ASN A 60 1.25 -11.95 0.06
C ASN A 60 1.94 -12.19 1.40
N GLU A 61 3.26 -12.39 1.42
CA GLU A 61 4.03 -12.45 2.67
C GLU A 61 3.93 -11.13 3.43
N ASP A 62 4.16 -10.00 2.75
CA ASP A 62 4.00 -8.64 3.30
C ASP A 62 2.60 -8.42 3.85
N ARG A 63 1.56 -8.84 3.11
CA ARG A 63 0.17 -8.75 3.57
C ARG A 63 -0.06 -9.51 4.87
N GLN A 64 0.47 -10.72 4.99
CA GLN A 64 0.30 -11.54 6.19
C GLN A 64 1.03 -10.94 7.39
N GLN A 65 2.24 -10.43 7.20
CA GLN A 65 2.99 -9.73 8.25
C GLN A 65 2.27 -8.45 8.68
N PHE A 66 1.88 -7.62 7.71
CA PHE A 66 1.17 -6.37 7.95
C PHE A 66 -0.18 -6.60 8.65
N ALA A 67 -0.98 -7.58 8.22
CA ALA A 67 -2.24 -7.90 8.90
C ALA A 67 -2.03 -8.27 10.38
N LYS A 68 -0.94 -8.98 10.68
CA LYS A 68 -0.57 -9.37 12.04
C LYS A 68 -0.13 -8.18 12.89
N GLU A 69 0.70 -7.29 12.34
CA GLU A 69 1.22 -6.11 13.05
C GLU A 69 0.18 -4.98 13.15
N TYR A 70 -0.69 -4.83 12.14
CA TYR A 70 -1.70 -3.79 12.09
C TYR A 70 -2.91 -4.11 12.97
N ALA A 71 -3.30 -5.39 13.09
CA ALA A 71 -4.32 -5.81 14.06
C ALA A 71 -3.91 -5.48 15.51
N ASP A 72 -2.61 -5.55 15.80
CA ASP A 72 -2.06 -5.19 17.10
C ASP A 72 -2.07 -3.66 17.32
N LYS A 73 -1.71 -2.86 16.30
CA LYS A 73 -1.77 -1.39 16.35
C LYS A 73 -3.18 -0.82 16.43
N LEU A 74 -4.15 -1.40 15.72
CA LEU A 74 -5.56 -0.97 15.81
C LEU A 74 -6.17 -1.30 17.18
N SER A 75 -5.73 -2.38 17.82
CA SER A 75 -6.20 -2.74 19.16
C SER A 75 -5.72 -1.76 20.23
N GLN A 76 -4.60 -1.05 20.01
CA GLN A 76 -4.09 0.00 20.91
C GLN A 76 -4.72 1.39 20.67
N LEU A 77 -5.55 1.53 19.63
CA LEU A 77 -6.30 2.77 19.34
C LEU A 77 -7.74 2.76 19.90
N ASN A 78 -8.12 1.71 20.66
CA ASN A 78 -9.39 1.64 21.40
C ASN A 78 -9.22 2.00 22.88
#